data_AF-A0A3B9GTR4-F1
#
_entry.id   AF-A0A3B9GTR4-F1
#
_cell.length_a   1.000
_cell.length_b   1.000
_cell.length_c   1.000
_cell.angle_alpha   90.00
_cell.angle_beta   90.00
_cell.angle_gamma   90.00
#
_symmetry.space_group_name_H-M   'P 1'
#
loop_
_entity.id
_entity.type
_entity.pdbx_description
1 polymer ?
#
loop_
_entity_poly.entity_id
_entity_poly.type
_entity_poly.pdbx_seq_one_letter_code
_entity_poly.pdbx_strand_id
1 'polypeptide(L)'
;MLIAVDFDGTIVEHEYPRIGKERPFATQTLKMLLQDGHRLVLWTNRQGKTLEEALQWCRERGVEFYAVNKCFPEETFEHNEPRKLKVDLFIDDRNVGGLPEWGVIYELVTKHMSYQDYLVRELTGETPKTKKKKKHWWF
;
A
#
# COMPACT_ATOMS: atom_id res chain seq x y z
N MET A 1 9.71 -1.39 4.00
CA MET A 1 8.48 -1.98 4.60
C MET A 1 7.90 -3.02 3.67
N LEU A 2 7.11 -3.94 4.19
CA LEU A 2 6.17 -4.77 3.42
C LEU A 2 4.81 -4.05 3.42
N ILE A 3 4.32 -3.65 2.26
CA ILE A 3 3.11 -2.82 2.11
C ILE A 3 2.08 -3.60 1.30
N ALA A 4 0.92 -3.87 1.88
CA ALA A 4 -0.23 -4.40 1.14
C ALA A 4 -0.96 -3.27 0.42
N VAL A 5 -1.25 -3.46 -0.86
CA VAL A 5 -1.92 -2.47 -1.71
C VAL A 5 -3.11 -3.12 -2.38
N ASP A 6 -4.30 -2.59 -2.15
CA ASP A 6 -5.51 -2.98 -2.89
C ASP A 6 -5.44 -2.53 -4.36
N PHE A 7 -6.26 -3.15 -5.21
CA PHE A 7 -6.32 -2.84 -6.64
C PHE A 7 -7.49 -1.93 -7.02
N ASP A 8 -8.74 -2.36 -6.78
CA ASP A 8 -9.96 -1.78 -7.32
C ASP A 8 -10.53 -0.66 -6.45
N GLY A 9 -10.34 0.59 -6.87
CA GLY A 9 -10.61 1.79 -6.05
C GLY A 9 -9.32 2.40 -5.50
N THR A 10 -8.22 1.64 -5.52
CA THR A 10 -6.93 2.01 -4.94
C THR A 10 -5.89 2.37 -6.01
N ILE A 11 -5.49 1.41 -6.84
CA ILE A 11 -4.55 1.64 -7.96
C ILE A 11 -5.31 2.16 -9.18
N VAL A 12 -6.49 1.61 -9.43
CA VAL A 12 -7.41 2.00 -10.50
C VAL A 12 -8.75 2.43 -9.93
N GLU A 13 -9.57 3.11 -10.72
CA GLU A 13 -10.98 3.34 -10.42
C GLU A 13 -11.73 2.01 -10.26
N HIS A 14 -12.73 1.96 -9.38
CA HIS A 14 -13.46 0.74 -9.09
C HIS A 14 -14.44 0.40 -10.24
N GLU A 15 -14.01 -0.50 -11.14
CA GLU A 15 -14.81 -0.94 -12.30
C GLU A 15 -14.93 -2.48 -12.42
N TYR A 16 -14.69 -3.21 -11.32
CA TYR A 16 -14.75 -4.67 -11.29
C TYR A 16 -16.04 -5.20 -11.97
N PRO A 17 -15.96 -6.18 -12.89
CA PRO A 17 -14.80 -7.03 -13.19
C PRO A 17 -13.75 -6.41 -14.14
N ARG A 18 -14.07 -5.30 -14.80
CA ARG A 18 -13.13 -4.61 -15.71
C ARG A 18 -12.05 -3.90 -14.91
N ILE A 19 -10.97 -3.52 -15.59
CA ILE A 19 -9.95 -2.65 -15.00
C ILE A 19 -10.35 -1.21 -15.28
N GLY A 20 -10.51 -0.41 -14.22
CA GLY A 20 -10.81 1.02 -14.35
C GLY A 20 -9.60 1.83 -14.81
N LYS A 21 -9.79 3.15 -14.92
CA LYS A 21 -8.67 4.06 -15.21
C LYS A 21 -7.70 4.10 -14.05
N GLU A 22 -6.42 4.31 -14.35
CA GLU A 22 -5.42 4.55 -13.31
C GLU A 22 -5.82 5.75 -12.43
N ARG A 23 -5.73 5.59 -11.11
CA ARG A 23 -5.85 6.74 -10.19
C ARG A 23 -4.61 7.63 -10.32
N PRO A 24 -4.74 8.97 -10.28
CA PRO A 24 -3.63 9.87 -10.53
C PRO A 24 -2.37 9.51 -9.74
N PHE A 25 -1.25 9.35 -10.46
CA PHE A 25 0.08 9.03 -9.92
C PHE A 25 0.21 7.68 -9.20
N ALA A 26 -0.77 6.77 -9.30
CA ALA A 26 -0.74 5.48 -8.59
C ALA A 26 0.50 4.67 -8.95
N THR A 27 0.69 4.33 -10.24
CA THR A 27 1.80 3.47 -10.63
C THR A 27 3.15 4.16 -10.50
N GLN A 28 3.20 5.48 -10.72
CA GLN A 28 4.39 6.29 -10.47
C GLN A 28 4.82 6.19 -8.99
N THR A 29 3.88 6.37 -8.07
CA THR A 29 4.15 6.33 -6.63
C THR A 29 4.56 4.93 -6.19
N LEU A 30 3.90 3.88 -6.68
CA LEU A 30 4.28 2.50 -6.39
C LEU A 30 5.71 2.20 -6.85
N LYS A 31 6.11 2.67 -8.04
CA LYS A 31 7.50 2.55 -8.51
C LYS A 31 8.49 3.27 -7.61
N MET A 32 8.16 4.47 -7.14
CA MET A 32 9.00 5.22 -6.21
C MET A 32 9.15 4.47 -4.88
N LEU A 33 8.06 3.88 -4.34
CA LEU A 33 8.13 3.04 -3.15
C LEU A 33 9.01 1.79 -3.36
N LEU A 34 8.93 1.14 -4.53
CA LEU A 34 9.83 0.03 -4.87
C LEU A 34 11.29 0.48 -4.92
N GLN A 35 11.57 1.63 -5.54
CA GLN A 35 12.91 2.22 -5.63
C GLN A 35 13.49 2.58 -4.26
N ASP A 36 12.64 3.03 -3.34
CA ASP A 36 12.99 3.32 -1.94
C ASP A 36 13.19 2.04 -1.09
N GLY A 37 13.11 0.86 -1.71
CA GLY A 37 13.39 -0.44 -1.07
C GLY A 37 12.20 -1.04 -0.32
N HIS A 38 10.98 -0.54 -0.57
CA HIS A 38 9.77 -1.18 -0.06
C HIS A 38 9.41 -2.40 -0.91
N ARG A 39 8.80 -3.41 -0.27
CA ARG A 39 8.21 -4.57 -0.94
C ARG A 39 6.71 -4.38 -0.97
N LEU A 40 6.11 -4.52 -2.15
CA LEU A 40 4.67 -4.37 -2.35
C LEU A 40 4.02 -5.75 -2.45
N VAL A 41 2.92 -5.94 -1.74
CA VAL A 41 2.05 -7.11 -1.86
C VAL A 41 0.76 -6.65 -2.51
N LEU A 42 0.38 -7.26 -3.62
CA LEU A 42 -0.95 -7.03 -4.18
C LEU A 42 -1.97 -7.71 -3.25
N TRP A 43 -2.88 -6.94 -2.67
CA TRP A 43 -3.88 -7.41 -1.73
C TRP A 43 -5.27 -7.17 -2.31
N THR A 44 -5.79 -8.12 -3.07
CA THR A 44 -6.99 -7.94 -3.89
C THR A 44 -7.96 -9.11 -3.75
N ASN A 45 -9.25 -8.81 -3.88
CA ASN A 45 -10.28 -9.85 -3.99
C ASN A 45 -10.35 -10.50 -5.40
N ARG A 46 -9.60 -9.98 -6.39
CA ARG A 46 -9.50 -10.59 -7.72
C ARG A 46 -8.89 -11.99 -7.64
N GLN A 47 -9.38 -12.90 -8.48
CA GLN A 47 -8.94 -14.30 -8.52
C GLN A 47 -8.96 -14.84 -9.96
N GLY A 48 -8.18 -15.88 -10.23
CA GLY A 48 -8.10 -16.49 -11.55
C GLY A 48 -7.78 -15.46 -12.65
N LYS A 49 -8.57 -15.47 -13.72
CA LYS A 49 -8.36 -14.58 -14.89
C LYS A 49 -8.32 -13.09 -14.54
N THR A 50 -9.19 -12.61 -13.65
CA THR A 50 -9.22 -11.17 -13.31
C THR A 50 -8.00 -10.75 -12.50
N LEU A 51 -7.39 -11.67 -11.76
CA LEU A 51 -6.13 -11.44 -11.05
C LEU A 51 -4.95 -11.39 -12.02
N GLU A 52 -4.89 -12.31 -12.98
CA GLU A 52 -3.87 -12.30 -14.03
C GLU A 52 -3.90 -11.01 -14.84
N GLU A 53 -5.09 -10.54 -15.21
CA GLU A 53 -5.29 -9.26 -15.89
C GLU A 53 -4.78 -8.06 -15.07
N ALA A 54 -5.07 -8.03 -13.76
CA ALA A 54 -4.59 -6.96 -12.88
C ALA A 54 -3.05 -6.97 -12.73
N LEU A 55 -2.45 -8.16 -12.58
CA LEU A 55 -1.00 -8.32 -12.51
C LEU A 55 -0.30 -7.89 -13.80
N GLN A 56 -0.85 -8.29 -14.94
CA GLN A 56 -0.33 -7.91 -16.25
C GLN A 56 -0.43 -6.39 -16.46
N TRP A 57 -1.57 -5.79 -16.11
CA TRP A 57 -1.78 -4.34 -16.20
C TRP A 57 -0.76 -3.54 -15.37
N CYS A 58 -0.43 -4.01 -14.17
CA CYS A 58 0.60 -3.42 -13.31
C CYS A 58 2.00 -3.60 -13.89
N ARG A 59 2.32 -4.80 -14.38
CA ARG A 59 3.63 -5.12 -14.97
C ARG A 59 3.93 -4.27 -16.19
N GLU A 60 2.95 -4.06 -17.07
CA GLU A 60 3.06 -3.17 -18.24
C GLU A 60 3.41 -1.72 -17.88
N ARG A 61 3.12 -1.30 -16.65
CA ARG A 61 3.42 0.04 -16.10
C ARG A 61 4.69 0.06 -15.25
N GLY A 62 5.40 -1.06 -15.16
CA GLY A 62 6.64 -1.23 -14.41
C GLY A 62 6.44 -1.44 -12.91
N VAL A 63 5.26 -1.90 -12.48
CA VAL A 63 4.99 -2.25 -11.08
C VAL A 63 4.96 -3.78 -10.97
N GLU A 64 5.98 -4.34 -10.33
CA GLU A 64 6.03 -5.77 -9.99
C GLU A 64 5.85 -5.94 -8.47
N PHE A 65 4.97 -6.86 -8.10
CA PHE A 65 4.68 -7.16 -6.69
C PHE A 65 5.60 -8.26 -6.19
N TYR A 66 6.04 -8.12 -4.94
CA TYR A 66 6.79 -9.12 -4.21
C TYR A 66 5.97 -10.39 -3.98
N ALA A 67 4.69 -10.24 -3.62
CA ALA A 67 3.76 -11.35 -3.45
C ALA A 67 2.32 -10.91 -3.77
N VAL A 68 1.42 -11.87 -3.90
CA VAL A 68 0.01 -11.63 -4.26
C VAL A 68 -0.86 -12.39 -3.26
N ASN A 69 -1.67 -11.67 -2.48
CA ASN A 69 -2.52 -12.20 -1.42
C ASN A 69 -1.78 -13.13 -0.42
N LYS A 70 -0.48 -12.89 -0.26
CA LYS A 70 0.44 -13.64 0.60
C LYS A 70 1.47 -12.72 1.22
N CYS A 71 2.01 -13.06 2.38
CA CYS A 71 3.05 -12.28 3.05
C CYS A 71 4.41 -12.41 2.31
N PHE A 72 4.64 -13.53 1.63
CA PHE A 72 5.84 -13.82 0.84
C PHE A 72 5.53 -14.82 -0.28
N PRO A 73 6.34 -14.89 -1.37
CA PRO A 73 6.02 -15.68 -2.56
C PRO A 73 5.76 -17.16 -2.26
N GLU A 74 6.58 -17.75 -1.39
CA GLU A 74 6.57 -19.17 -1.05
C GLU A 74 5.55 -19.55 0.03
N GLU A 75 4.76 -18.60 0.53
CA GLU A 75 3.78 -18.85 1.60
C GLU A 75 2.74 -19.88 1.13
N THR A 76 2.55 -20.92 1.96
CA THR A 76 1.56 -21.97 1.75
C THR A 76 0.53 -21.90 2.85
N PHE A 77 -0.75 -21.92 2.51
CA PHE A 77 -1.84 -21.96 3.48
C PHE A 77 -1.92 -23.36 4.11
N GLU A 78 -1.07 -23.65 5.09
CA GLU A 78 -1.25 -24.79 5.98
C GLU A 78 -2.39 -24.48 6.98
N HIS A 79 -3.02 -25.53 7.52
CA HIS A 79 -4.29 -25.44 8.26
C HIS A 79 -4.27 -24.52 9.50
N ASN A 80 -3.10 -24.04 9.94
CA ASN A 80 -2.94 -23.21 11.14
C ASN A 80 -2.40 -21.80 10.88
N GLU A 81 -2.16 -21.39 9.63
CA GLU A 81 -1.68 -20.05 9.34
C GLU A 81 -2.83 -19.03 9.25
N PRO A 82 -2.67 -17.82 9.82
CA PRO A 82 -3.68 -16.78 9.73
C PRO A 82 -3.83 -16.31 8.28
N ARG A 83 -5.06 -16.29 7.76
CA ARG A 83 -5.36 -15.82 6.40
C ARG A 83 -5.05 -14.33 6.16
N LYS A 84 -4.99 -13.53 7.24
CA LYS A 84 -4.74 -12.10 7.17
C LYS A 84 -3.24 -11.85 6.98
N LEU A 85 -2.90 -11.00 6.02
CA LEU A 85 -1.52 -10.60 5.77
C LEU A 85 -0.87 -9.95 6.99
N LYS A 86 0.37 -10.34 7.27
CA LYS A 86 1.25 -9.71 8.26
C LYS A 86 2.17 -8.72 7.54
N VAL A 87 1.73 -7.48 7.43
CA VAL A 87 2.42 -6.38 6.73
C VAL A 87 2.57 -5.15 7.64
N ASP A 88 3.43 -4.21 7.25
CA ASP A 88 3.66 -2.97 8.00
C ASP A 88 2.57 -1.92 7.75
N LEU A 89 1.99 -1.91 6.54
CA LEU A 89 1.01 -0.91 6.09
C LEU A 89 0.02 -1.53 5.09
N PHE A 90 -1.24 -1.12 5.18
CA PHE A 90 -2.30 -1.40 4.21
C PHE A 90 -2.71 -0.10 3.52
N ILE A 91 -2.73 -0.11 2.19
CA ILE A 91 -3.23 0.98 1.34
C ILE A 91 -4.49 0.46 0.63
N ASP A 92 -5.64 1.02 0.96
CA ASP A 92 -6.95 0.52 0.53
C ASP A 92 -7.99 1.66 0.54
N ASP A 93 -8.84 1.73 -0.49
CA ASP A 93 -9.89 2.73 -0.65
C ASP A 93 -10.99 2.64 0.43
N ARG A 94 -11.17 1.46 1.02
CA ARG A 94 -12.17 1.17 2.05
C ARG A 94 -11.64 1.32 3.47
N ASN A 95 -10.41 1.78 3.65
CA ASN A 95 -9.90 2.13 4.97
C ASN A 95 -10.79 3.21 5.63
N VAL A 96 -11.01 3.08 6.94
CA VAL A 96 -11.74 4.11 7.71
C VAL A 96 -10.98 5.43 7.63
N GLY A 97 -11.65 6.48 7.15
CA GLY A 97 -11.02 7.77 6.81
C GLY A 97 -10.74 7.97 5.32
N GLY A 98 -10.97 6.94 4.50
CA GLY A 98 -10.76 6.96 3.06
C GLY A 98 -9.28 6.89 2.67
N LEU A 99 -9.05 6.82 1.37
CA LEU A 99 -7.71 6.76 0.78
C LEU A 99 -7.27 8.15 0.33
N PRO A 100 -6.23 8.74 0.95
CA PRO A 100 -5.69 10.03 0.52
C PRO A 100 -5.06 9.90 -0.88
N GLU A 101 -4.77 11.04 -1.50
CA GLU A 101 -4.09 11.07 -2.81
C GLU A 101 -2.70 10.42 -2.75
N TRP A 102 -2.27 9.81 -3.85
CA TRP A 102 -1.02 9.06 -3.90
C TRP A 102 0.23 9.87 -3.51
N GLY A 103 0.26 11.17 -3.83
CA GLY A 103 1.33 12.07 -3.38
C GLY A 103 1.41 12.19 -1.85
N VAL A 104 0.25 12.21 -1.18
CA VAL A 104 0.16 12.23 0.29
C VAL A 104 0.62 10.89 0.84
N ILE A 105 0.18 9.78 0.26
CA ILE A 105 0.60 8.43 0.66
C ILE A 105 2.13 8.31 0.62
N TYR A 106 2.75 8.75 -0.48
CA TYR A 106 4.21 8.74 -0.62
C TYR A 106 4.86 9.56 0.49
N GLU A 107 4.38 10.78 0.73
CA GLU A 107 4.92 11.64 1.79
C GLU A 107 4.83 10.98 3.18
N LEU A 108 3.68 10.39 3.52
CA LEU A 108 3.46 9.70 4.80
C LEU A 108 4.46 8.55 4.98
N VAL A 109 4.66 7.75 3.93
CA VAL A 109 5.60 6.63 3.94
C VAL A 109 7.04 7.10 4.08
N THR A 110 7.48 8.02 3.22
CA THR A 110 8.87 8.50 3.16
C THR A 110 9.26 9.29 4.42
N LYS A 111 8.33 10.08 4.98
CA LYS A 111 8.59 10.88 6.20
C LYS A 111 8.28 10.13 7.49
N HIS A 112 7.81 8.88 7.43
CA HIS A 112 7.34 8.12 8.58
C HIS A 112 6.34 8.91 9.44
N MET A 113 5.40 9.58 8.78
CA MET A 113 4.43 10.49 9.38
C MET A 113 3.07 9.80 9.51
N SER A 114 2.34 10.06 10.59
CA SER A 114 0.95 9.59 10.70
C SER A 114 0.01 10.46 9.87
N TYR A 115 -1.11 9.90 9.41
CA TYR A 115 -2.09 10.69 8.67
C TYR A 115 -2.68 11.83 9.53
N GLN A 116 -2.82 11.64 10.84
CA GLN A 116 -3.23 12.69 11.77
C GLN A 116 -2.21 13.84 11.80
N ASP A 117 -0.92 13.54 11.88
CA ASP A 117 0.14 14.55 11.87
C ASP A 117 0.13 15.35 10.57
N TYR A 118 -0.08 14.67 9.43
CA TYR A 118 -0.25 15.33 8.13
C TYR A 118 -1.45 16.28 8.14
N LEU A 119 -2.63 15.83 8.58
CA LEU A 119 -3.83 16.67 8.63
C LEU A 119 -3.67 17.89 9.56
N VAL A 120 -3.05 17.71 10.73
CA VAL A 120 -2.75 18.82 11.64
C VAL A 120 -1.85 19.84 10.97
N ARG A 121 -0.81 19.38 10.25
CA ARG A 121 0.10 20.26 9.51
C ARG A 121 -0.62 21.04 8.43
N GLU A 122 -1.46 20.39 7.62
CA GLU A 122 -2.21 21.05 6.54
C GLU A 122 -3.21 22.09 7.09
N LEU A 123 -3.85 21.81 8.23
CA LEU A 123 -4.84 22.71 8.83
C LEU A 123 -4.23 23.90 9.57
N THR A 124 -3.07 23.72 10.21
CA THR A 124 -2.48 24.72 11.11
C THR A 124 -1.23 25.39 10.56
N GLY A 125 -0.59 24.82 9.54
CA GLY A 125 0.74 25.21 9.08
C GLY A 125 1.88 24.82 10.02
N GLU A 126 1.58 24.21 11.18
CA GLU A 126 2.59 23.81 12.15
C GLU A 126 3.12 22.41 11.83
N THR A 127 4.45 22.23 11.89
CA THR A 127 5.04 20.90 11.77
C THR A 127 4.94 20.17 13.11
N PRO A 128 4.26 19.00 13.17
CA PRO A 128 4.16 18.26 14.42
C PRO A 128 5.55 17.85 14.93
N LYS A 129 5.79 18.06 16.22
CA LYS A 129 7.06 17.69 16.86
C LYS A 129 7.24 16.18 16.75
N THR A 130 8.26 15.75 16.02
CA THR A 130 8.61 14.33 15.87
C THR A 130 8.77 13.70 17.26
N LYS A 131 7.96 12.69 17.58
CA LYS A 131 8.14 11.91 18.80
C LYS A 131 9.47 11.15 18.65
N LYS A 132 10.54 11.67 19.26
CA LYS A 132 11.83 10.94 19.36
C LYS A 132 11.52 9.55 19.89
N LYS A 133 11.84 8.50 19.12
CA LYS A 133 11.76 7.11 19.58
C LYS A 133 12.52 7.04 20.91
N LYS A 134 11.83 6.73 22.01
CA LYS A 134 12.50 6.47 23.29
C LYS A 134 13.45 5.30 23.04
N LYS A 135 14.76 5.53 23.23
CA LYS A 135 15.74 4.45 23.19
C LYS A 135 15.35 3.48 24.30
N HIS A 136 14.87 2.28 23.93
CA HIS A 136 14.73 1.18 24.87
C HIS A 136 16.13 0.77 25.30
N TRP A 137 16.58 1.29 26.44
CA TRP A 137 17.69 0.74 27.18
C TRP A 137 17.18 -0.52 27.84
N TRP A 138 17.56 -1.67 27.31
CA TRP A 138 17.40 -2.95 27.98
C TRP A 138 18.48 -3.02 29.08
N PHE A 139 18.05 -3.11 30.33
CA PHE A 139 18.82 -3.65 31.45
C PHE A 139 18.39 -5.10 31.65
#